data_AF-A0A3A0DLP2-F1
#
_entry.id   AF-A0A3A0DLP2-F1
#
_cell.length_a   1.000
_cell.length_b   1.000
_cell.length_c   1.000
_cell.angle_alpha   90.00
_cell.angle_beta   90.00
_cell.angle_gamma   90.00
#
_symmetry.space_group_name_H-M   'P 1'
#
loop_
_entity.id
_entity.type
_entity.pdbx_description
1 polymer ?
#
loop_
_entity_poly.entity_id
_entity_poly.type
_entity_poly.pdbx_seq_one_letter_code
_entity_poly.pdbx_strand_id
1 'polypeptide(L)'
;MSEVELTEALTSANSQLQSLQARVSELERKTSANVVLPSTDLLSDRFLKRAFAVLGHYIVASLIIALPIYALLFIIFLIVGVSFQ
;
A
#
# COMPACT_ATOMS: atom_id res chain seq x y z
N MET A 1 -18.27 -15.32 -51.36
CA MET A 1 -17.26 -15.37 -50.28
C MET A 1 -16.44 -16.61 -50.53
N SER A 2 -15.17 -16.43 -50.90
CA SER A 2 -14.33 -17.55 -51.32
C SER A 2 -13.89 -18.37 -50.10
N GLU A 3 -13.79 -19.70 -50.21
CA GLU A 3 -13.27 -20.55 -49.13
C GLU A 3 -11.88 -20.08 -48.66
N VAL A 4 -11.10 -19.49 -49.57
CA VAL A 4 -9.78 -18.90 -49.32
C VAL A 4 -9.86 -17.74 -48.31
N GLU A 5 -10.78 -16.78 -48.50
CA GLU A 5 -10.98 -15.67 -47.54
C GLU A 5 -11.41 -16.17 -46.16
N LEU A 6 -12.20 -17.25 -46.10
CA LEU A 6 -12.61 -17.87 -44.84
C LEU A 6 -11.41 -18.47 -44.10
N THR A 7 -10.52 -19.16 -44.83
CA THR A 7 -9.31 -19.75 -44.25
C THR A 7 -8.31 -18.69 -43.80
N GLU A 8 -8.18 -17.57 -44.53
CA GLU A 8 -7.36 -16.43 -44.12
C GLU A 8 -7.91 -15.76 -42.87
N ALA A 9 -9.22 -15.52 -42.82
CA ALA A 9 -9.88 -14.93 -41.66
C ALA A 9 -9.75 -15.84 -40.42
N LEU A 10 -9.88 -17.15 -40.60
CA LEU A 10 -9.70 -18.13 -39.52
C LEU A 10 -8.25 -18.17 -39.02
N THR A 11 -7.28 -18.09 -39.94
CA THR A 11 -5.85 -18.06 -39.60
C THR A 11 -5.48 -16.78 -38.84
N SER A 12 -6.00 -15.63 -39.31
CA SER A 12 -5.83 -14.33 -38.64
C SER A 12 -6.43 -14.35 -37.23
N ALA A 13 -7.66 -14.85 -37.07
CA ALA A 13 -8.31 -14.95 -35.78
C ALA A 13 -7.53 -15.86 -34.80
N ASN A 14 -6.99 -16.98 -35.29
CA ASN A 14 -6.21 -17.91 -34.46
C ASN A 14 -4.89 -17.29 -33.99
N SER A 15 -4.23 -16.53 -34.86
CA SER A 15 -3.00 -15.79 -34.51
C SER A 15 -3.24 -14.71 -33.45
N GLN A 16 -4.40 -14.03 -33.51
CA GLN A 16 -4.78 -13.03 -32.51
C GLN A 16 -5.05 -13.69 -31.16
N LEU A 17 -5.75 -14.83 -31.13
CA LEU A 17 -5.98 -15.59 -29.90
C LEU A 17 -4.67 -16.03 -29.24
N GLN A 18 -3.71 -16.53 -30.02
CA GLN A 18 -2.37 -16.86 -29.50
C GLN A 18 -1.66 -15.65 -28.90
N SER A 19 -1.73 -14.49 -29.57
CA SER A 19 -1.08 -13.26 -29.07
C SER A 19 -1.70 -12.76 -27.76
N LEU A 20 -3.04 -12.87 -27.62
CA LEU A 20 -3.75 -12.53 -26.39
C LEU A 20 -3.38 -13.50 -25.27
N GLN A 21 -3.35 -14.79 -25.56
CA GLN A 21 -3.03 -15.83 -24.59
C GLN A 21 -1.59 -15.68 -24.07
N ALA A 22 -0.64 -15.35 -24.94
CA ALA A 22 0.74 -15.05 -24.57
C ALA A 22 0.83 -13.81 -23.65
N ARG A 23 0.10 -12.73 -23.98
CA ARG A 23 0.03 -11.53 -23.14
C ARG A 23 -0.61 -11.79 -21.78
N VAL A 24 -1.69 -12.57 -21.73
CA VAL A 24 -2.36 -12.93 -20.48
C VAL A 24 -1.42 -13.75 -19.61
N SER A 25 -0.76 -14.77 -20.16
CA SER A 25 0.22 -15.58 -19.41
C SER A 25 1.40 -14.74 -18.90
N GLU A 26 1.87 -13.77 -19.70
CA GLU A 26 2.92 -12.85 -19.27
C GLU A 26 2.46 -11.92 -18.13
N LEU A 27 1.23 -11.40 -18.21
CA LEU A 27 0.62 -10.55 -17.18
C LEU A 27 0.37 -11.33 -15.89
N GLU A 28 -0.12 -12.57 -15.99
CA GLU A 28 -0.30 -13.49 -14.86
C GLU A 28 1.04 -13.82 -14.21
N ARG A 29 2.08 -14.08 -15.00
CA ARG A 29 3.42 -14.35 -14.49
C ARG A 29 4.04 -13.11 -13.84
N LYS A 30 3.85 -11.92 -14.41
CA LYS A 30 4.28 -10.65 -13.81
C LYS A 30 3.52 -10.34 -12.53
N THR A 31 2.23 -10.64 -12.46
CA THR A 31 1.42 -10.48 -11.23
C THR A 31 1.89 -11.46 -10.14
N SER A 32 2.15 -12.71 -10.52
CA SER A 32 2.61 -13.76 -9.61
C SER A 32 4.04 -13.52 -9.11
N ALA A 33 4.90 -12.94 -9.95
CA ALA A 33 6.30 -12.65 -9.59
C ALA A 33 6.48 -11.36 -8.79
N ASN A 34 5.51 -10.45 -8.78
CA ASN A 34 5.73 -9.08 -8.28
C ASN A 34 5.03 -8.74 -6.96
N VAL A 35 4.44 -9.69 -6.25
CA VAL A 35 3.73 -9.38 -5.00
C VAL A 35 3.96 -10.41 -3.91
N VAL A 36 5.22 -10.52 -3.46
CA VAL A 36 5.47 -10.71 -2.02
C VAL A 36 5.41 -9.32 -1.39
N LEU A 37 4.25 -8.64 -1.48
CA LEU A 37 4.05 -7.41 -0.73
C LEU A 37 3.99 -7.83 0.74
N PRO A 38 4.83 -7.28 1.61
CA PRO A 38 4.81 -7.63 3.01
C PRO A 38 3.41 -7.34 3.55
N SER A 39 2.81 -8.34 4.20
CA SER A 39 1.50 -8.29 4.86
C SER A 39 1.50 -7.26 5.97
N THR A 40 1.52 -5.99 5.59
CA THR A 40 1.46 -4.84 6.47
C THR A 40 0.05 -4.28 6.36
N ASP A 41 -0.55 -3.93 7.50
CA ASP A 41 -1.94 -3.45 7.57
C ASP A 41 -2.16 -2.14 6.77
N LEU A 42 -1.07 -1.52 6.32
CA LEU A 42 -0.98 -0.39 5.40
C LEU A 42 -1.48 -0.71 3.97
N LEU A 43 -1.58 -1.98 3.60
CA LEU A 43 -2.05 -2.44 2.29
C LEU A 43 -3.35 -3.26 2.38
N SER A 44 -4.09 -3.15 3.50
CA SER A 44 -5.41 -3.76 3.59
C SER A 44 -6.41 -3.03 2.68
N ASP A 45 -7.23 -3.78 1.94
CA ASP A 45 -8.28 -3.29 1.03
C ASP A 45 -9.30 -2.34 1.70
N ARG A 46 -9.30 -2.30 3.04
CA ARG A 46 -10.22 -1.50 3.84
C ARG A 46 -9.52 -0.23 4.32
N PHE A 47 -9.82 0.88 3.66
CA PHE A 47 -9.38 2.24 3.99
C PHE A 47 -9.47 2.58 5.49
N LEU A 48 -10.54 2.12 6.15
CA LEU A 48 -10.80 2.40 7.55
C LEU A 48 -9.72 1.79 8.47
N LYS A 49 -9.25 0.57 8.16
CA LYS A 49 -8.20 -0.11 8.95
C LYS A 49 -6.84 0.58 8.80
N ARG A 50 -6.50 1.03 7.59
CA ARG A 50 -5.32 1.88 7.32
C ARG A 50 -5.39 3.22 8.07
N ALA A 51 -6.54 3.89 8.04
CA ALA A 51 -6.70 5.18 8.70
C ALA A 51 -6.51 5.07 10.21
N PHE A 52 -7.05 4.03 10.87
CA PHE A 52 -6.84 3.79 12.29
C PHE A 52 -5.41 3.37 12.64
N ALA A 53 -4.74 2.60 11.79
CA ALA A 53 -3.33 2.26 11.99
C ALA A 53 -2.43 3.51 11.96
N VAL A 54 -2.66 4.40 10.99
CA VAL A 54 -1.94 5.67 10.88
C VAL A 54 -2.27 6.57 12.08
N LEU A 55 -3.56 6.77 12.38
CA LEU A 55 -4.01 7.58 13.51
C LEU A 55 -3.41 7.09 14.84
N GLY A 56 -3.48 5.78 15.10
CA GLY A 56 -2.92 5.17 16.30
C GLY A 56 -1.42 5.37 16.41
N HIS A 57 -0.68 5.24 15.29
CA HIS A 57 0.75 5.49 15.26
C HIS A 57 1.10 6.96 15.54
N TYR A 58 0.35 7.92 14.97
CA TYR A 58 0.53 9.34 15.27
C TYR A 58 0.24 9.70 16.72
N ILE A 59 -0.80 9.12 17.31
CA ILE A 59 -1.15 9.35 18.73
C ILE A 59 -0.06 8.80 19.65
N VAL A 60 0.37 7.55 19.42
CA VAL A 60 1.40 6.93 20.25
C VAL A 60 2.75 7.64 20.08
N ALA A 61 3.14 7.99 18.85
CA ALA A 61 4.38 8.71 18.58
C ALA A 61 4.37 10.11 19.23
N SER A 62 3.28 10.87 19.08
CA SER A 62 3.16 12.19 19.70
C SER A 62 3.19 12.12 21.22
N LEU A 63 2.59 11.10 21.83
CA LEU A 63 2.65 10.89 23.27
C LEU A 63 4.07 10.56 23.75
N ILE A 64 4.76 9.64 23.06
CA ILE A 64 6.15 9.26 23.38
C ILE A 64 7.10 10.46 23.29
N ILE A 65 6.90 11.34 22.31
CA ILE A 65 7.72 12.54 22.13
C ILE A 65 7.37 13.62 23.16
N ALA A 66 6.07 13.83 23.42
CA ALA A 66 5.61 14.88 24.32
C ALA A 66 5.94 14.58 25.79
N LEU A 67 5.92 13.32 26.20
CA LEU A 67 6.12 12.91 27.60
C LEU A 67 7.44 13.41 28.21
N PRO A 68 8.63 13.22 27.60
CA PRO A 68 9.87 13.77 28.13
C PRO A 68 9.93 15.31 28.09
N ILE A 69 9.32 15.94 27.07
CA ILE A 69 9.27 17.40 26.95
C ILE A 69 8.47 17.99 28.11
N TYR A 70 7.26 17.46 28.37
CA TYR A 70 6.43 17.90 29.47
C TYR A 70 7.05 17.57 30.83
N ALA A 71 7.72 16.44 30.99
CA ALA A 71 8.44 16.12 32.21
C ALA A 71 9.55 17.14 32.51
N LEU A 72 10.33 17.53 31.50
CA LEU A 72 11.36 18.56 31.63
C LEU A 72 10.75 19.92 31.98
N LEU A 73 9.71 20.34 31.26
CA LEU A 73 9.00 21.59 31.51
C LEU A 73 8.39 21.62 32.92
N PHE A 74 7.84 20.49 33.39
CA PHE A 74 7.29 20.36 34.73
C PHE A 74 8.35 20.57 35.81
N ILE A 75 9.54 19.98 35.64
CA ILE A 75 10.67 20.18 36.56
C ILE A 75 11.09 21.65 36.60
N ILE A 76 11.22 22.29 35.43
CA ILE A 76 11.58 23.71 35.34
C ILE A 76 10.53 24.57 36.06
N PHE A 77 9.25 24.32 35.80
CA PHE A 77 8.15 25.04 36.44
C PHE A 77 8.14 24.86 37.95
N LEU A 78 8.43 23.65 38.43
CA LEU A 78 8.51 23.36 39.86
C LEU A 78 9.64 24.18 40.50
N ILE A 79 10.84 24.19 39.90
CA ILE A 79 11.98 24.96 40.41
C ILE A 79 11.67 26.46 40.42
N VAL A 80 11.13 26.99 39.33
CA VAL A 80 10.78 28.42 39.22
C VAL A 80 9.68 28.79 40.22
N GLY A 81 8.64 27.96 40.32
CA GLY A 81 7.52 28.19 41.24
C GLY A 81 7.94 28.17 42.70
N VAL A 82 8.78 27.21 43.11
CA VAL A 82 9.34 27.16 44.46
C VAL A 82 10.30 28.32 44.72
N SER A 83 11.07 28.76 43.73
CA SER A 83 12.01 29.87 43.89
C SER A 83 11.33 31.24 44.02
N PHE A 84 10.07 31.36 43.59
CA PHE A 84 9.31 32.61 43.62
C PHE A 84 8.38 32.71 44.84
N GLN A 85 8.28 31.66 45.65
CA GLN A 85 7.49 31.59 46.88
C GLN A 85 8.35 31.87 48.12
#